data_AF-A0A368PLS7-F1
#
_entry.id   AF-A0A368PLS7-F1
#
_cell.length_a   1.000
_cell.length_b   1.000
_cell.length_c   1.000
_cell.angle_alpha   90.00
_cell.angle_beta   90.00
_cell.angle_gamma   90.00
#
_symmetry.space_group_name_H-M   'P 1'
#
loop_
_entity.id
_entity.type
_entity.pdbx_description
1 polymer ?
#
loop_
_entity_poly.entity_id
_entity_poly.type
_entity_poly.pdbx_seq_one_letter_code
_entity_poly.pdbx_strand_id
1 'polypeptide(L)'
;MARSHVVVVPYPGAGNINPAPLQLAKLFHRHGAYVTFFVNTEHNHRRVQDTEGAGAVRGQDGFRFEAFPDGLSDADRGKKQDYGRSVALSTSTRCAAPFRDLITRLNATPGVPPVTFAVGVAKELGIPTMVFWTASVASLMTHMRLRELQERGYVPMKDESLLTNGYLEKTVIDWIPGLPPICLGDFSSFIRTTDPIRGGNSIGGGGGKD
;
A
#
# COMPACT_ATOMS: atom_id res chain seq x y z
N MET A 1 -2.74 -21.39 25.11
CA MET A 1 -3.39 -21.16 23.79
C MET A 1 -2.35 -20.56 22.87
N ALA A 2 -2.30 -20.96 21.60
CA ALA A 2 -1.38 -20.35 20.64
C ALA A 2 -1.76 -18.87 20.44
N ARG A 3 -0.80 -17.96 20.64
CA ARG A 3 -1.01 -16.51 20.47
C ARG A 3 -1.13 -16.21 18.98
N SER A 4 -2.23 -15.57 18.53
CA SER A 4 -2.39 -15.18 17.13
C SER A 4 -1.32 -14.16 16.74
N HIS A 5 -0.72 -14.32 15.57
CA HIS A 5 0.29 -13.41 15.04
C HIS A 5 -0.25 -12.64 13.83
N VAL A 6 -0.31 -11.32 13.98
CA VAL A 6 -0.77 -10.35 12.99
C VAL A 6 0.43 -9.63 12.39
N VAL A 7 0.55 -9.68 11.06
CA VAL A 7 1.52 -8.86 10.31
C VAL A 7 0.80 -7.66 9.71
N VAL A 8 1.30 -6.45 9.94
CA VAL A 8 0.73 -5.22 9.39
C VAL A 8 1.70 -4.60 8.39
N VAL A 9 1.27 -4.47 7.13
CA VAL A 9 2.07 -3.93 6.03
C VAL A 9 1.46 -2.60 5.55
N PRO A 10 1.88 -1.44 6.13
CA PRO A 10 1.38 -0.14 5.70
C PRO A 10 1.90 0.20 4.29
N TYR A 11 1.27 1.18 3.62
CA TYR A 11 1.79 1.72 2.37
C TYR A 11 2.99 2.68 2.63
N PRO A 12 4.01 2.77 1.74
CA PRO A 12 5.27 3.47 2.01
C PRO A 12 5.21 5.01 1.86
N GLY A 13 4.12 5.63 2.31
CA GLY A 13 3.96 7.08 2.37
C GLY A 13 3.96 7.55 3.83
N ALA A 14 4.54 8.72 4.12
CA ALA A 14 4.61 9.24 5.49
C ALA A 14 3.23 9.32 6.18
N GLY A 15 2.18 9.72 5.44
CA GLY A 15 0.79 9.75 5.94
C GLY A 15 0.08 8.37 6.00
N ASN A 16 0.74 7.32 5.49
CA ASN A 16 0.20 5.96 5.45
C ASN A 16 0.88 4.99 6.42
N ILE A 17 1.95 5.42 7.10
CA ILE A 17 2.61 4.65 8.16
C ILE A 17 2.08 5.07 9.54
N ASN A 18 1.80 6.37 9.72
CA ASN A 18 1.26 6.97 10.94
C ASN A 18 0.20 8.01 10.50
N PRO A 19 -1.04 8.05 11.06
CA PRO A 19 -1.48 7.42 12.31
C PRO A 19 -2.17 6.05 12.21
N ALA A 20 -2.98 5.80 11.20
CA ALA A 20 -4.03 4.79 11.34
C ALA A 20 -3.53 3.31 11.39
N PRO A 21 -2.59 2.84 10.56
CA PRO A 21 -2.13 1.45 10.63
C PRO A 21 -1.36 1.12 11.90
N LEU A 22 -0.56 2.07 12.43
CA LEU A 22 0.13 1.91 13.69
C LEU A 22 -0.86 1.84 14.87
N GLN A 23 -1.92 2.65 14.86
CA GLN A 23 -2.97 2.56 15.89
C GLN A 23 -3.73 1.22 15.81
N LEU A 24 -4.03 0.73 14.61
CA LEU A 24 -4.64 -0.58 14.42
C LEU A 24 -3.74 -1.71 14.95
N ALA A 25 -2.43 -1.64 14.67
CA ALA A 25 -1.44 -2.58 15.19
C ALA A 25 -1.40 -2.56 16.74
N LYS A 26 -1.43 -1.37 17.35
CA LYS A 26 -1.52 -1.21 18.81
C LYS A 26 -2.80 -1.83 19.38
N LEU A 27 -3.94 -1.68 18.70
CA LEU A 27 -5.19 -2.29 19.12
C LEU A 27 -5.12 -3.82 19.11
N PHE A 28 -4.61 -4.42 18.03
CA PHE A 28 -4.41 -5.89 17.99
C PHE A 28 -3.52 -6.37 19.14
N HIS A 29 -2.45 -5.64 19.41
CA HIS A 29 -1.54 -5.98 20.52
C HIS A 29 -2.23 -5.89 21.89
N ARG A 30 -3.03 -4.85 22.14
CA ARG A 30 -3.82 -4.70 23.37
C ARG A 30 -4.84 -5.83 23.56
N HIS A 31 -5.29 -6.46 22.48
CA HIS A 31 -6.17 -7.63 22.51
C HIS A 31 -5.43 -8.98 22.58
N GLY A 32 -4.11 -8.96 22.85
CA GLY A 32 -3.31 -10.16 23.09
C GLY A 32 -2.66 -10.77 21.86
N ALA A 33 -2.83 -10.18 20.67
CA ALA A 33 -2.12 -10.64 19.48
C ALA A 33 -0.61 -10.35 19.58
N TYR A 34 0.20 -11.22 18.99
CA TYR A 34 1.57 -10.92 18.62
C TYR A 34 1.52 -10.07 17.35
N VAL A 35 2.18 -8.92 17.33
CA VAL A 35 2.11 -8.00 16.20
C VAL A 35 3.50 -7.78 15.63
N THR A 36 3.64 -8.05 14.33
CA THR A 36 4.80 -7.61 13.56
C THR A 36 4.36 -6.45 12.66
N PHE A 37 4.79 -5.25 13.02
CA PHE A 37 4.56 -4.05 12.23
C PHE A 37 5.70 -3.85 11.24
N PHE A 38 5.35 -3.94 9.96
CA PHE A 38 6.30 -3.74 8.90
C PHE A 38 6.52 -2.24 8.63
N VAL A 39 7.77 -1.82 8.56
CA VAL A 39 8.13 -0.47 8.15
C VAL A 39 8.85 -0.58 6.81
N ASN A 40 8.15 -0.19 5.75
CA ASN A 40 8.48 -0.42 4.34
C ASN A 40 9.94 -0.45 3.90
N THR A 41 10.80 0.37 4.50
CA THR A 41 12.20 0.44 4.12
C THR A 41 13.03 0.64 5.36
N GLU A 42 14.32 0.27 5.31
CA GLU A 42 15.28 0.68 6.34
C GLU A 42 15.33 2.21 6.52
N HIS A 43 15.07 2.97 5.45
CA HIS A 43 14.97 4.42 5.48
C HIS A 43 13.76 4.90 6.31
N ASN A 44 12.57 4.36 6.04
CA ASN A 44 11.37 4.67 6.81
C ASN A 44 11.46 4.07 8.23
N HIS A 45 12.14 2.94 8.40
CA HIS A 45 12.37 2.31 9.69
C HIS A 45 13.14 3.24 10.63
N ARG A 46 14.22 3.87 10.15
CA ARG A 46 14.93 4.92 10.88
C ARG A 46 14.00 6.07 11.28
N ARG A 47 13.24 6.61 10.31
CA ARG A 47 12.34 7.76 10.57
C ARG A 47 11.17 7.44 11.50
N VAL A 48 10.63 6.23 11.46
CA VAL A 48 9.50 5.79 12.29
C VAL A 48 9.98 5.49 13.70
N GLN A 49 11.17 4.90 13.86
CA GLN A 49 11.80 4.67 15.17
C GLN A 49 12.01 5.97 15.96
N ASP A 50 12.21 7.08 15.27
CA ASP A 50 12.38 8.41 15.87
C ASP A 50 11.03 9.07 16.28
N THR A 51 9.88 8.45 15.98
CA THR A 51 8.56 9.00 16.37
C THR A 51 8.11 8.51 17.75
N GLU A 52 7.50 9.40 18.54
CA GLU A 52 6.95 9.08 19.87
C GLU A 52 5.98 7.89 19.84
N GLY A 53 5.21 7.76 18.76
CA GLY A 53 4.25 6.67 18.57
C GLY A 53 4.89 5.28 18.47
N ALA A 54 6.02 5.15 17.79
CA ALA A 54 6.77 3.89 17.71
C ALA A 54 7.60 3.64 18.97
N GLY A 55 8.13 4.70 19.59
CA GLY A 55 8.83 4.63 20.87
C GLY A 55 7.98 4.00 21.98
N ALA A 56 6.67 4.28 22.01
CA ALA A 56 5.76 3.75 23.03
C ALA A 56 5.60 2.22 23.02
N VAL A 57 5.81 1.55 21.88
CA VAL A 57 5.67 0.09 21.73
C VAL A 57 7.01 -0.61 21.48
N ARG A 58 8.10 0.17 21.43
CA ARG A 58 9.45 -0.36 21.19
C ARG A 58 9.89 -1.21 22.38
N GLY A 59 10.24 -2.47 22.12
CA GLY A 59 10.71 -3.40 23.15
C GLY A 59 9.61 -4.02 24.01
N GLN A 60 8.32 -3.83 23.66
CA GLN A 60 7.23 -4.54 24.33
C GLN A 60 7.17 -6.01 23.88
N ASP A 61 6.91 -6.90 24.82
CA ASP A 61 6.83 -8.33 24.55
C ASP A 61 5.62 -8.68 23.67
N GLY A 62 5.89 -9.10 22.43
CA GLY A 62 4.88 -9.38 21.42
C GLY A 62 4.51 -8.20 20.51
N PHE A 63 5.30 -7.13 20.47
CA PHE A 63 5.25 -6.11 19.43
C PHE A 63 6.62 -5.92 18.79
N ARG A 64 6.75 -6.26 17.50
CA ARG A 64 8.00 -6.23 16.76
C ARG A 64 7.91 -5.32 15.55
N PHE A 65 8.99 -4.59 15.27
CA PHE A 65 9.16 -3.85 14.02
C PHE A 65 10.10 -4.59 13.10
N GLU A 66 9.74 -4.72 11.82
CA GLU A 66 10.54 -5.36 10.79
C GLU A 66 10.66 -4.47 9.55
N ALA A 67 11.72 -4.66 8.77
CA ALA A 67 11.97 -3.95 7.52
C ALA A 67 12.49 -4.92 6.45
N PHE A 68 12.21 -4.64 5.18
CA PHE A 68 12.71 -5.36 4.02
C PHE A 68 12.90 -4.37 2.87
N PRO A 69 13.78 -4.63 1.91
CA PRO A 69 14.05 -3.69 0.83
C PRO A 69 12.84 -3.55 -0.11
N ASP A 70 12.41 -2.32 -0.37
CA ASP A 70 11.33 -1.99 -1.33
C ASP A 70 11.82 -1.95 -2.79
N GLY A 71 13.12 -2.15 -3.03
CA GLY A 71 13.74 -2.16 -4.35
C GLY A 71 13.97 -0.78 -4.99
N LEU A 72 13.72 0.33 -4.28
CA LEU A 72 13.98 1.68 -4.79
C LEU A 72 15.38 2.19 -4.43
N SER A 73 16.07 2.77 -5.42
CA SER A 73 17.36 3.45 -5.19
C SER A 73 17.15 4.81 -4.54
N ASP A 74 18.16 5.35 -3.85
CA ASP A 74 18.08 6.69 -3.24
C ASP A 74 17.84 7.80 -4.28
N ALA A 75 18.30 7.60 -5.52
CA ALA A 75 18.04 8.51 -6.63
C ALA A 75 16.55 8.56 -7.02
N ASP A 76 15.84 7.41 -6.96
CA ASP A 76 14.40 7.34 -7.20
C ASP A 76 13.59 8.02 -6.07
N ARG A 77 14.16 8.09 -4.86
CA ARG A 77 13.55 8.78 -3.71
C ARG A 77 13.63 10.30 -3.80
N GLY A 78 14.60 10.84 -4.55
CA GLY A 78 14.79 12.29 -4.73
C GLY A 78 13.77 12.94 -5.67
N LYS A 79 13.06 12.16 -6.50
CA LYS A 79 12.08 12.67 -7.48
C LYS A 79 10.73 12.92 -6.80
N LYS A 80 10.53 14.12 -6.23
CA LYS A 80 9.32 14.50 -5.46
C LYS A 80 8.00 14.29 -6.21
N GLN A 81 7.94 14.52 -7.52
CA GLN A 81 6.69 14.39 -8.29
C GLN A 81 6.30 12.93 -8.59
N ASP A 82 7.26 12.01 -8.65
CA ASP A 82 7.02 10.60 -9.00
C ASP A 82 7.15 9.63 -7.83
N TYR A 83 7.59 10.11 -6.66
CA TYR A 83 7.92 9.24 -5.53
C TYR A 83 6.77 8.30 -5.15
N GLY A 84 5.55 8.80 -4.96
CA GLY A 84 4.41 7.95 -4.59
C GLY A 84 4.05 6.92 -5.66
N ARG A 85 4.17 7.27 -6.94
CA ARG A 85 3.89 6.35 -8.06
C ARG A 85 4.97 5.28 -8.16
N SER A 86 6.24 5.67 -8.12
CA SER A 86 7.39 4.78 -8.12
C SER A 86 7.36 3.81 -6.94
N VAL A 87 6.97 4.29 -5.77
CA VAL A 87 6.75 3.49 -4.55
C VAL A 87 5.60 2.51 -4.72
N ALA A 88 4.46 2.94 -5.25
CA ALA A 88 3.33 2.05 -5.50
C ALA A 88 3.69 0.93 -6.50
N LEU A 89 4.37 1.29 -7.60
CA LEU A 89 4.81 0.35 -8.62
C LEU A 89 5.88 -0.61 -8.08
N SER A 90 6.85 -0.09 -7.32
CA SER A 90 7.88 -0.91 -6.70
C SER A 90 7.29 -1.90 -5.73
N THR A 91 6.33 -1.45 -4.91
CA THR A 91 5.67 -2.31 -3.92
C THR A 91 4.84 -3.40 -4.59
N SER A 92 4.14 -3.10 -5.68
CA SER A 92 3.31 -4.09 -6.39
C SER A 92 4.12 -5.11 -7.19
N THR A 93 5.35 -4.79 -7.60
CA THR A 93 6.17 -5.65 -8.48
C THR A 93 7.35 -6.31 -7.79
N ARG A 94 7.96 -5.66 -6.79
CA ARG A 94 9.24 -6.07 -6.20
C ARG A 94 9.12 -6.55 -4.75
N CYS A 95 8.05 -6.22 -4.03
CA CYS A 95 7.94 -6.57 -2.61
C CYS A 95 7.33 -7.95 -2.35
N ALA A 96 6.82 -8.65 -3.37
CA ALA A 96 6.21 -9.96 -3.20
C ALA A 96 7.21 -11.01 -2.65
N ALA A 97 8.38 -11.17 -3.28
CA ALA A 97 9.39 -12.11 -2.81
C ALA A 97 9.98 -11.74 -1.42
N PRO A 98 10.42 -10.49 -1.17
CA PRO A 98 10.85 -10.06 0.16
C PRO A 98 9.82 -10.29 1.26
N PHE A 99 8.52 -10.13 0.95
CA PHE A 99 7.44 -10.38 1.89
C PHE A 99 7.28 -11.86 2.20
N ARG A 100 7.37 -12.76 1.20
CA ARG A 100 7.35 -14.21 1.43
C ARG A 100 8.53 -14.66 2.30
N ASP A 101 9.71 -14.12 2.04
CA ASP A 101 10.90 -14.41 2.85
C ASP A 101 10.72 -13.91 4.29
N LEU A 102 10.11 -12.74 4.49
CA LEU A 102 9.77 -12.23 5.81
C LEU A 102 8.84 -13.20 6.56
N ILE A 103 7.75 -13.64 5.95
CA ILE A 103 6.81 -14.58 6.57
C ILE A 103 7.50 -15.90 6.93
N THR A 104 8.34 -16.41 6.04
CA THR A 104 9.11 -17.64 6.27
C THR A 104 10.05 -17.50 7.46
N ARG A 105 10.79 -16.39 7.53
CA ARG A 105 11.69 -16.09 8.66
C ARG A 105 10.92 -15.96 9.97
N LEU A 106 9.78 -15.25 9.97
CA LEU A 106 8.96 -15.07 11.16
C LEU A 106 8.44 -16.42 11.70
N ASN A 107 7.99 -17.30 10.82
CA ASN A 107 7.50 -18.63 11.19
C ASN A 107 8.60 -19.57 11.69
N ALA A 108 9.86 -19.35 11.26
CA ALA A 108 11.01 -20.14 11.71
C ALA A 108 11.68 -19.58 12.98
N THR A 109 11.28 -18.40 13.45
CA THR A 109 11.93 -17.73 14.60
C THR A 109 11.46 -18.36 15.92
N PRO A 110 12.37 -18.90 16.75
CA PRO A 110 12.00 -19.44 18.05
C PRO A 110 11.38 -18.35 18.95
N GLY A 111 10.27 -18.68 19.60
CA GLY A 111 9.55 -17.74 20.48
C GLY A 111 8.60 -16.79 19.76
N VAL A 112 8.52 -16.82 18.43
CA VAL A 112 7.54 -16.07 17.64
C VAL A 112 6.43 -17.03 17.19
N PRO A 113 5.14 -16.73 17.46
CA PRO A 113 4.06 -17.57 16.95
C PRO A 113 3.98 -17.52 15.41
N PRO A 114 3.48 -18.57 14.75
CA PRO A 114 3.32 -18.57 13.30
C PRO A 114 2.33 -17.49 12.87
N VAL A 115 2.60 -16.82 11.74
CA VAL A 115 1.74 -15.78 11.18
C VAL A 115 0.37 -16.36 10.83
N THR A 116 -0.67 -15.84 11.48
CA THR A 116 -2.05 -16.27 11.29
C THR A 116 -2.89 -15.28 10.48
N PHE A 117 -2.44 -14.03 10.36
CA PHE A 117 -3.20 -12.96 9.73
C PHE A 117 -2.29 -11.86 9.18
N ALA A 118 -2.67 -11.28 8.04
CA ALA A 118 -1.94 -10.17 7.44
C ALA A 118 -2.87 -9.00 7.03
N VAL A 119 -2.52 -7.78 7.42
CA VAL A 119 -3.14 -6.56 6.87
C VAL A 119 -2.28 -6.12 5.68
N GLY A 120 -2.75 -6.38 4.46
CA GLY A 120 -2.00 -6.25 3.20
C GLY A 120 -1.97 -7.51 2.35
N VAL A 121 -1.43 -7.41 1.13
CA VAL A 121 -1.51 -8.44 0.08
C VAL A 121 -0.76 -9.73 0.49
N ALA A 122 -1.52 -10.79 0.77
CA ALA A 122 -1.00 -12.13 1.07
C ALA A 122 -1.94 -13.27 0.64
N LYS A 123 -2.77 -13.05 -0.41
CA LYS A 123 -3.71 -14.08 -0.90
C LYS A 123 -2.99 -15.36 -1.35
N GLU A 124 -1.80 -15.22 -1.92
CA GLU A 124 -0.99 -16.33 -2.43
C GLU A 124 -0.38 -17.21 -1.34
N LEU A 125 -0.30 -16.72 -0.10
CA LEU A 125 0.25 -17.47 1.03
C LEU A 125 -0.83 -18.25 1.81
N GLY A 126 -2.09 -18.20 1.37
CA GLY A 126 -3.21 -18.84 2.08
C GLY A 126 -3.52 -18.23 3.45
N ILE A 127 -2.90 -17.09 3.78
CA ILE A 127 -3.11 -16.37 5.04
C ILE A 127 -4.34 -15.48 4.87
N PRO A 128 -5.29 -15.46 5.82
CA PRO A 128 -6.40 -14.51 5.78
C PRO A 128 -5.89 -13.06 5.74
N THR A 129 -6.44 -12.27 4.82
CA THR A 129 -6.00 -10.89 4.57
C THR A 129 -7.08 -9.86 4.77
N MET A 130 -6.67 -8.66 5.21
CA MET A 130 -7.51 -7.47 5.23
C MET A 130 -6.79 -6.31 4.56
N VAL A 131 -7.52 -5.51 3.79
CA VAL A 131 -7.02 -4.26 3.21
C VAL A 131 -7.57 -3.11 4.04
N PHE A 132 -6.67 -2.23 4.50
CA PHE A 132 -7.04 -1.05 5.27
C PHE A 132 -6.79 0.20 4.44
N TRP A 133 -7.86 0.87 4.01
CA TRP A 133 -7.79 2.12 3.26
C TRP A 133 -7.75 3.31 4.23
N THR A 134 -6.65 4.06 4.20
CA THR A 134 -6.38 5.16 5.15
C THR A 134 -7.00 6.50 4.74
N ALA A 135 -7.53 6.60 3.52
CA ALA A 135 -8.09 7.83 2.97
C ALA A 135 -9.64 7.81 2.93
N SER A 136 -10.26 8.83 2.33
CA SER A 136 -11.71 8.96 2.30
C SER A 136 -12.38 7.89 1.43
N VAL A 137 -13.69 7.66 1.67
CA VAL A 137 -14.50 6.78 0.82
C VAL A 137 -14.56 7.30 -0.61
N ALA A 138 -14.60 8.63 -0.79
CA ALA A 138 -14.55 9.24 -2.12
C ALA A 138 -13.25 8.91 -2.86
N SER A 139 -12.10 8.94 -2.18
CA SER A 139 -10.82 8.55 -2.80
C SER A 139 -10.73 7.05 -3.08
N LEU A 140 -11.36 6.21 -2.24
CA LEU A 140 -11.48 4.78 -2.52
C LEU A 140 -12.29 4.53 -3.79
N MET A 141 -13.45 5.18 -3.90
CA MET A 141 -14.35 5.02 -5.05
C MET A 141 -13.68 5.46 -6.35
N THR A 142 -12.97 6.59 -6.35
CA THR A 142 -12.20 7.02 -7.52
C THR A 142 -11.05 6.07 -7.83
N HIS A 143 -10.36 5.53 -6.81
CA HIS A 143 -9.29 4.55 -6.99
C HIS A 143 -9.81 3.22 -7.60
N MET A 144 -10.99 2.76 -7.18
CA MET A 144 -11.62 1.56 -7.75
C MET A 144 -12.10 1.73 -9.20
N ARG A 145 -12.06 2.95 -9.75
CA ARG A 145 -12.47 3.28 -11.12
C ARG A 145 -11.30 3.63 -12.05
N LEU A 146 -10.06 3.40 -11.61
CA LEU A 146 -8.87 3.62 -12.43
C LEU A 146 -8.88 2.84 -13.75
N ARG A 147 -9.36 1.60 -13.73
CA ARG A 147 -9.49 0.79 -14.95
C ARG A 147 -10.51 1.37 -15.92
N GLU A 148 -11.66 1.80 -15.40
CA GLU A 148 -12.71 2.40 -16.22
C GLU A 148 -12.28 3.76 -16.80
N LEU A 149 -11.49 4.54 -16.05
CA LEU A 149 -10.84 5.75 -16.58
C LEU A 149 -9.90 5.45 -17.76
N GLN A 150 -9.19 4.30 -17.72
CA GLN A 150 -8.33 3.87 -18.83
C GLN A 150 -9.15 3.42 -20.04
N GLU A 151 -10.17 2.58 -19.82
CA GLU A 151 -11.05 2.07 -20.88
C GLU A 151 -11.80 3.21 -21.58
N ARG A 152 -12.14 4.29 -20.86
CA ARG A 152 -12.75 5.50 -21.41
C ARG A 152 -11.74 6.49 -22.01
N GLY A 153 -10.44 6.20 -21.93
CA GLY A 153 -9.38 6.99 -22.55
C GLY A 153 -9.00 8.30 -21.83
N TYR A 154 -9.38 8.46 -20.56
CA TYR A 154 -8.94 9.61 -19.76
C TYR A 154 -7.47 9.51 -19.33
N VAL A 155 -6.98 8.27 -19.16
CA VAL A 155 -5.64 7.97 -18.66
C VAL A 155 -5.04 6.80 -19.45
N PRO A 156 -3.75 6.81 -19.83
CA PRO A 156 -2.81 7.93 -19.70
C PRO A 156 -3.23 9.14 -20.53
N MET A 157 -2.79 10.31 -20.10
CA MET A 157 -3.01 11.55 -20.83
C MET A 157 -2.21 11.53 -22.13
N LYS A 158 -2.78 12.07 -23.19
CA LYS A 158 -2.13 12.09 -24.51
C LYS A 158 -0.91 13.01 -24.56
N ASP A 159 -0.92 14.06 -23.74
CA ASP A 159 0.13 15.07 -23.72
C ASP A 159 0.19 15.76 -22.35
N GLU A 160 1.38 16.25 -21.98
CA GLU A 160 1.60 16.97 -20.72
C GLU A 160 0.87 18.32 -20.67
N SER A 161 0.53 18.93 -21.81
CA SER A 161 -0.26 20.17 -21.83
C SER A 161 -1.63 20.00 -21.19
N LEU A 162 -2.18 18.78 -21.13
CA LEU A 162 -3.43 18.48 -20.43
C LEU A 162 -3.34 18.69 -18.90
N LEU A 163 -2.12 18.79 -18.34
CA LEU A 163 -1.90 19.09 -16.93
C LEU A 163 -2.00 20.59 -16.62
N THR A 164 -1.84 21.46 -17.62
CA THR A 164 -1.72 22.91 -17.42
C THR A 164 -2.75 23.73 -18.19
N ASN A 165 -3.44 23.14 -19.18
CA ASN A 165 -4.42 23.83 -20.03
C ASN A 165 -5.86 23.89 -19.46
N GLY A 166 -6.04 23.48 -18.20
CA GLY A 166 -7.35 23.47 -17.55
C GLY A 166 -8.21 22.23 -17.84
N TYR A 167 -7.69 21.22 -18.53
CA TYR A 167 -8.43 20.00 -18.88
C TYR A 167 -8.89 19.24 -17.64
N LEU A 168 -8.09 19.21 -16.57
CA LEU A 168 -8.41 18.53 -15.32
C LEU A 168 -9.64 19.13 -14.63
N GLU A 169 -9.76 20.46 -14.64
CA GLU A 169 -10.83 21.21 -14.00
C GLU A 169 -12.11 21.21 -14.85
N LYS A 170 -11.97 21.16 -16.19
CA LYS A 170 -13.10 21.17 -17.12
C LYS A 170 -13.72 19.79 -17.36
N THR A 171 -12.95 18.73 -17.16
CA THR A 171 -13.42 17.36 -17.40
C THR A 171 -14.21 16.86 -16.21
N VAL A 172 -15.53 16.85 -16.34
CA VAL A 172 -16.44 16.35 -15.30
C VAL A 172 -16.63 14.83 -15.44
N ILE A 173 -16.54 14.14 -14.32
CA ILE A 173 -16.80 12.71 -14.15
C ILE A 173 -18.09 12.56 -13.33
N ASP A 174 -19.17 12.18 -14.02
CA ASP A 174 -20.52 12.03 -13.48
C ASP A 174 -21.02 10.57 -13.47
N TRP A 175 -20.22 9.65 -14.03
CA TRP A 175 -20.61 8.26 -14.22
C TRP A 175 -20.26 7.34 -13.04
N ILE A 176 -19.64 7.84 -11.97
CA ILE A 176 -19.30 7.03 -10.79
C ILE A 176 -20.51 6.95 -9.85
N PRO A 177 -21.14 5.76 -9.67
CA PRO A 177 -22.29 5.64 -8.80
C PRO A 177 -21.94 5.98 -7.34
N GLY A 178 -22.77 6.81 -6.71
CA GLY A 178 -22.60 7.19 -5.30
C GLY A 178 -21.66 8.37 -5.05
N LEU A 179 -21.09 8.98 -6.09
CA LEU A 179 -20.39 10.27 -5.99
C LEU A 179 -21.18 11.37 -6.71
N PRO A 180 -21.16 12.61 -6.18
CA PRO A 180 -21.58 13.75 -6.97
C PRO A 180 -20.63 13.92 -8.18
N PRO A 181 -21.04 14.66 -9.23
CA PRO A 181 -20.13 15.01 -10.31
C PRO A 181 -18.88 15.69 -9.76
N ILE A 182 -17.72 15.14 -10.09
CA ILE A 182 -16.40 15.64 -9.67
C ILE A 182 -15.54 15.90 -10.90
N CYS A 183 -14.55 16.77 -10.78
CA CYS A 183 -13.63 17.04 -11.87
C CYS A 183 -12.51 15.98 -11.90
N LEU A 184 -11.94 15.72 -13.08
CA LEU A 184 -10.78 14.83 -13.22
C LEU A 184 -9.59 15.31 -12.35
N GLY A 185 -9.50 16.62 -12.09
CA GLY A 185 -8.53 17.22 -11.16
C GLY A 185 -8.68 16.77 -9.70
N ASP A 186 -9.87 16.36 -9.28
CA ASP A 186 -10.16 15.88 -7.92
C ASP A 186 -9.67 14.45 -7.67
N PHE A 187 -9.30 13.72 -8.73
CA PHE A 187 -8.71 12.40 -8.63
C PHE A 187 -7.27 12.48 -8.11
N SER A 188 -6.79 11.35 -7.56
CA SER A 188 -5.41 11.24 -7.08
C SER A 188 -4.41 11.64 -8.15
N SER A 189 -3.37 12.40 -7.76
CA SER A 189 -2.31 12.83 -8.68
C SER A 189 -1.61 11.67 -9.40
N PHE A 190 -1.76 10.43 -8.94
CA PHE A 190 -1.29 9.23 -9.64
C PHE A 190 -1.84 9.05 -11.05
N ILE A 191 -2.99 9.65 -11.38
CA ILE A 191 -3.55 9.60 -12.74
C ILE A 191 -2.95 10.64 -13.69
N ARG A 192 -2.18 11.59 -13.17
CA ARG A 192 -1.59 12.70 -13.92
C ARG A 192 -0.30 12.24 -14.60
N THR A 193 -0.44 11.34 -15.57
CA THR A 193 0.69 10.73 -16.28
C THR A 193 0.38 10.51 -17.76
N THR A 194 1.42 10.68 -18.58
CA THR A 194 1.45 10.32 -20.00
C THR A 194 1.96 8.89 -20.23
N ASP A 195 2.57 8.26 -19.21
CA ASP A 195 3.05 6.89 -19.31
C ASP A 195 1.87 5.90 -19.24
N PRO A 196 1.87 4.85 -20.07
CA PRO A 196 0.85 3.81 -19.99
C PRO A 196 0.82 3.20 -18.59
N ILE A 197 -0.35 3.28 -17.94
CA ILE A 197 -0.58 2.52 -16.72
C ILE A 197 -0.65 1.05 -17.15
N ARG A 198 0.45 0.31 -16.96
CA ARG A 198 0.39 -1.15 -17.07
C ARG A 198 -0.66 -1.62 -16.09
N GLY A 199 -1.77 -2.13 -16.62
CA GLY A 199 -2.87 -2.65 -15.83
C GLY A 199 -2.32 -3.58 -14.76
N GLY A 200 -2.79 -3.43 -13.52
CA GLY A 200 -2.66 -4.48 -12.54
C GLY A 200 -3.35 -5.71 -13.14
N ASN A 201 -2.56 -6.63 -13.67
CA ASN A 201 -3.08 -7.88 -14.20
C ASN A 201 -3.93 -8.51 -13.11
N SER A 202 -5.19 -8.71 -13.47
CA SER A 202 -6.10 -9.65 -12.86
C SER A 202 -5.34 -10.89 -12.37
N ILE A 203 -5.36 -11.10 -11.06
CA ILE A 203 -5.20 -12.44 -10.50
C ILE A 203 -6.42 -13.23 -10.98
N GLY A 204 -6.25 -13.94 -12.10
CA GLY A 204 -7.29 -14.80 -12.66
C GLY A 204 -6.94 -15.28 -14.06
N GLY A 205 -6.67 -16.58 -14.16
CA GLY A 205 -6.84 -17.32 -15.41
C GLY A 205 -5.57 -17.57 -16.23
N GLY A 206 -4.69 -18.44 -15.72
CA GLY A 206 -3.70 -19.16 -16.53
C GLY A 206 -3.87 -20.65 -16.29
N GLY A 207 -5.04 -21.18 -16.67
CA GLY A 207 -5.27 -22.61 -16.75
C GLY A 207 -4.30 -23.20 -17.77
N GLY A 208 -3.61 -24.26 -17.37
CA GLY A 208 -2.81 -25.06 -18.29
C GLY A 208 -3.67 -25.58 -19.43
N LYS A 209 -3.04 -25.68 -20.60
CA LYS A 209 -3.37 -26.65 -21.63
C LYS A 209 -2.08 -26.91 -22.40
N ASP A 210 -1.66 -28.18 -22.27
CA ASP A 210 -1.04 -29.07 -23.24
C ASP A 210 0.16 -28.58 -24.07
#